data_AF-A0A9P0L4D1-F1
#
_entry.id   AF-A0A9P0L4D1-F1
#
_cell.length_a   1.000
_cell.length_b   1.000
_cell.length_c   1.000
_cell.angle_alpha   90.00
_cell.angle_beta   90.00
_cell.angle_gamma   90.00
#
_symmetry.space_group_name_H-M   'P 1'
#
loop_
_entity.id
_entity.type
_entity.pdbx_description
1 polymer ?
#
loop_
_entity_poly.entity_id
_entity_poly.type
_entity_poly.pdbx_seq_one_letter_code
_entity_poly.pdbx_strand_id
1 'polypeptide(L)'
;MGPPLHVVIEAFLHLVAGLNMIYICYSAPAQGLMDEANRVGRSIYFSGWYDFPSDSKDVVTFLIRTQKTCEVSAGGIVRIDMEMFMAVL
;
A
#
# COMPACT_ATOMS: atom_id res chain seq x y z
N MET A 1 17.80 -41.01 -8.98
CA MET A 1 18.55 -39.85 -9.49
C MET A 1 17.82 -38.60 -9.02
N GLY A 2 18.45 -37.80 -8.17
CA GLY A 2 17.88 -36.50 -7.78
C GLY A 2 17.88 -35.51 -8.96
N PRO A 3 17.13 -34.41 -8.88
CA PRO A 3 17.18 -33.37 -9.91
C PRO A 3 18.62 -32.83 -10.03
N PRO A 4 19.05 -32.46 -11.25
CA PRO A 4 20.38 -31.90 -11.46
C PRO A 4 20.52 -30.55 -10.74
N LEU A 5 21.70 -30.28 -10.18
CA LEU A 5 21.98 -29.09 -9.36
C LEU A 5 21.58 -27.77 -10.05
N HIS A 6 21.78 -27.66 -11.37
CA HIS A 6 21.44 -26.44 -12.10
C HIS A 6 19.94 -26.12 -12.06
N VAL A 7 19.07 -27.14 -12.11
CA VAL A 7 17.60 -26.95 -12.06
C VAL A 7 17.17 -26.44 -10.69
N VAL A 8 17.80 -26.93 -9.62
CA VAL A 8 17.51 -26.47 -8.26
C VAL A 8 17.91 -25.00 -8.09
N ILE A 9 19.07 -24.61 -8.63
CA ILE A 9 19.55 -23.22 -8.58
C ILE A 9 18.60 -22.31 -9.36
N GLU A 10 18.22 -22.69 -10.59
CA GLU A 10 17.29 -21.90 -11.40
C GLU A 10 15.94 -21.75 -10.71
N ALA A 11 15.38 -22.83 -10.15
CA ALA A 11 14.12 -22.77 -9.42
C ALA A 11 14.19 -21.80 -8.23
N PHE A 12 15.30 -21.84 -7.47
CA PHE A 12 15.51 -20.92 -6.36
C PHE A 12 15.62 -19.46 -6.82
N LEU A 13 16.33 -19.19 -7.91
CA LEU A 13 16.45 -17.84 -8.49
C LEU A 13 15.10 -17.28 -8.94
N HIS A 14 14.27 -18.08 -9.60
CA HIS A 14 12.93 -17.65 -10.02
C HIS A 14 12.03 -17.34 -8.84
N LEU A 15 12.09 -18.15 -7.77
CA LEU A 15 11.33 -17.91 -6.55
C LEU A 15 11.75 -16.60 -5.87
N VAL A 16 13.06 -16.37 -5.72
CA VAL A 16 13.60 -15.14 -5.14
C VAL A 16 13.23 -13.92 -6.01
N ALA A 17 13.32 -14.02 -7.33
CA ALA A 17 12.95 -12.94 -8.24
C ALA A 17 11.45 -12.60 -8.15
N GLY A 18 10.59 -13.62 -8.09
CA GLY A 18 9.14 -13.44 -7.91
C GLY A 18 8.78 -12.74 -6.60
N LEU A 19 9.38 -13.18 -5.48
CA LEU A 19 9.18 -12.54 -4.18
C LEU A 19 9.64 -11.08 -4.17
N ASN A 20 10.81 -10.79 -4.76
CA ASN A 20 11.30 -9.42 -4.89
C ASN A 20 10.37 -8.54 -5.73
N MET A 21 9.80 -9.09 -6.81
CA MET A 21 8.83 -8.36 -7.64
C MET A 21 7.55 -8.02 -6.85
N ILE A 22 7.01 -8.97 -6.10
CA ILE A 22 5.83 -8.75 -5.23
C ILE A 22 6.12 -7.68 -4.17
N TYR A 23 7.32 -7.69 -3.60
CA TYR A 23 7.73 -6.69 -2.62
C TYR A 23 7.89 -5.29 -3.23
N ILE A 24 8.78 -5.15 -4.22
CA ILE A 24 9.21 -3.85 -4.75
C ILE A 24 8.11 -3.19 -5.57
N CYS A 25 7.40 -3.94 -6.42
CA CYS A 25 6.47 -3.37 -7.38
C CYS A 25 5.04 -3.24 -6.83
N TYR A 26 4.67 -4.05 -5.83
CA TYR A 26 3.29 -4.12 -5.35
C TYR A 26 3.17 -3.70 -3.88
N SER A 27 3.71 -4.51 -2.97
CA SER A 27 3.39 -4.41 -1.54
C SER A 27 3.97 -3.14 -0.89
N ALA A 28 5.25 -2.85 -1.15
CA ALA A 28 5.90 -1.66 -0.61
C ALA A 28 5.29 -0.33 -1.11
N PRO A 29 5.11 -0.10 -2.44
CA PRO A 29 4.51 1.13 -2.92
C PRO A 29 3.02 1.23 -2.56
N ALA A 30 2.28 0.12 -2.55
CA ALA A 30 0.87 0.13 -2.13
C ALA A 30 0.73 0.54 -0.66
N GLN A 31 1.57 -0.02 0.23
CA GLN A 31 1.60 0.37 1.64
C GLN A 31 1.94 1.85 1.80
N GLY A 32 3.00 2.33 1.15
CA GLY A 32 3.41 3.73 1.23
C GLY A 32 2.33 4.70 0.74
N LEU A 33 1.63 4.35 -0.36
CA LEU A 33 0.51 5.14 -0.86
C LEU A 33 -0.66 5.18 0.13
N MET A 34 -1.02 4.02 0.71
CA MET A 34 -2.10 3.94 1.69
C MET A 34 -1.77 4.73 2.96
N ASP A 35 -0.55 4.61 3.46
CA ASP A 35 -0.07 5.34 4.64
C ASP A 35 -0.13 6.86 4.41
N GLU A 36 0.33 7.32 3.25
CA GLU A 36 0.30 8.75 2.90
C GLU A 36 -1.13 9.25 2.73
N ALA A 37 -1.98 8.48 2.02
CA ALA A 37 -3.38 8.83 1.83
C ALA A 37 -4.13 8.97 3.17
N ASN A 38 -3.86 8.07 4.12
CA ASN A 38 -4.44 8.13 5.46
C ASN A 38 -3.88 9.31 6.29
N ARG A 39 -2.67 9.80 5.97
CA ARG A 39 -2.06 10.96 6.64
C ARG A 39 -2.67 12.29 6.19
N VAL A 40 -3.26 12.36 5.00
CA VAL A 40 -3.88 13.58 4.46
C VAL A 40 -4.92 14.15 5.41
N GLY A 41 -5.82 13.33 5.96
CA GLY A 41 -6.86 13.79 6.88
C GLY A 41 -6.29 14.46 8.13
N ARG A 42 -5.20 13.90 8.67
CA ARG A 42 -4.47 14.48 9.80
C ARG A 42 -3.84 15.81 9.41
N SER A 43 -3.20 15.89 8.24
CA SER A 43 -2.59 17.12 7.75
C SER A 43 -3.60 18.24 7.55
N ILE A 44 -4.79 17.93 7.02
CA ILE A 44 -5.88 18.88 6.85
C ILE A 44 -6.40 19.35 8.21
N TYR A 45 -6.60 18.44 9.16
CA TYR A 45 -7.07 18.80 10.50
C TYR A 45 -6.14 19.82 11.19
N PHE A 46 -4.82 19.62 11.06
CA PHE A 46 -3.80 20.49 11.65
C PHE A 46 -3.40 21.68 10.76
N SER A 47 -4.08 21.95 9.64
CA SER A 47 -3.69 23.02 8.72
C SER A 47 -4.10 24.43 9.16
N GLY A 48 -4.78 24.59 10.30
CA GLY A 48 -5.31 25.89 10.75
C GLY A 48 -6.55 26.35 9.97
N TRP A 49 -7.30 25.43 9.35
CA TRP A 49 -8.45 25.77 8.49
C TRP A 49 -9.55 26.60 9.18
N TYR A 50 -9.64 26.54 10.51
CA TYR A 50 -10.59 27.31 11.31
C TYR A 50 -10.37 28.82 11.23
N ASP A 51 -9.17 29.27 10.84
CA ASP A 51 -8.86 30.69 10.63
C ASP A 51 -9.43 31.21 9.28
N PHE A 52 -9.92 30.31 8.41
CA PHE A 52 -10.42 30.61 7.06
C PHE A 52 -11.91 30.20 6.91
N PRO A 53 -12.86 31.02 7.39
CA PRO A 53 -14.28 30.65 7.43
C PRO A 53 -14.89 30.42 6.04
N SER A 54 -14.35 31.03 4.98
CA SER A 54 -14.79 30.81 3.59
C SER A 54 -14.57 29.37 3.12
N ASP A 55 -13.52 28.71 3.63
CA ASP A 55 -13.05 27.42 3.13
C ASP A 55 -13.47 26.27 4.06
N SER A 56 -14.04 26.61 5.21
CA SER A 56 -14.46 25.67 6.27
C SER A 56 -15.34 24.52 5.75
N LYS A 57 -16.30 24.82 4.88
CA LYS A 57 -17.21 23.83 4.29
C LYS A 57 -16.47 22.83 3.41
N ASP A 58 -15.53 23.31 2.60
CA ASP A 58 -14.75 22.46 1.71
C ASP A 58 -13.79 21.59 2.50
N VAL A 59 -13.11 22.17 3.50
CA VAL A 59 -12.20 21.45 4.39
C VAL A 59 -12.93 20.35 5.15
N VAL A 60 -14.10 20.61 5.72
CA VAL A 60 -14.91 19.57 6.38
C VAL A 60 -15.29 18.47 5.40
N THR A 61 -15.64 18.82 4.16
CA THR A 61 -15.96 17.84 3.12
C THR A 61 -14.76 16.95 2.79
N PHE A 62 -13.56 17.53 2.67
CA PHE A 62 -12.32 16.77 2.50
C PHE A 62 -12.02 15.89 3.71
N LEU A 63 -12.20 16.41 4.92
CA LEU A 63 -11.97 15.66 6.16
C LEU A 63 -12.85 14.40 6.23
N ILE A 64 -14.14 14.54 5.90
CA ILE A 64 -15.08 13.41 5.83
C ILE A 64 -14.62 12.39 4.79
N ARG A 65 -14.15 12.84 3.62
CA ARG A 65 -13.64 11.93 2.57
C ARG A 65 -12.39 11.15 3.02
N THR A 66 -11.50 11.79 3.79
CA THR A 66 -10.28 11.14 4.30
C THR A 66 -10.54 10.08 5.37
N GLN A 67 -11.76 10.04 5.96
CA GLN A 67 -12.14 8.96 6.88
C GLN A 67 -12.33 7.63 6.15
N LYS A 68 -12.49 7.64 4.82
CA LYS A 68 -12.51 6.40 4.04
C LYS A 68 -11.07 5.91 3.87
N THR A 69 -10.77 4.76 4.45
CA THR A 69 -9.47 4.10 4.30
C THR A 69 -9.14 3.92 2.82
N CYS A 70 -7.96 4.38 2.41
CA CYS A 70 -7.42 4.06 1.10
C CYS A 70 -6.95 2.61 1.11
N GLU A 71 -7.48 1.80 0.20
CA GLU A 71 -7.09 0.39 0.06
C GLU A 71 -6.75 0.10 -1.39
N VAL A 72 -5.59 -0.52 -1.59
CA VAL A 72 -5.20 -1.09 -2.89
C VAL A 72 -5.54 -2.58 -2.85
N SER A 73 -6.39 -3.02 -3.78
CA SER A 73 -6.77 -4.43 -3.88
C SER A 73 -6.54 -4.99 -5.29
N ALA A 74 -6.07 -6.23 -5.36
CA ALA A 74 -6.01 -7.01 -6.59
C ALA A 74 -7.39 -7.61 -6.86
N GLY A 75 -8.07 -7.06 -7.88
CA GLY A 75 -9.38 -7.54 -8.33
C GLY A 75 -10.50 -7.47 -7.30
N GLY A 76 -10.33 -6.71 -6.20
CA GLY A 76 -11.26 -6.68 -5.07
C GLY A 76 -11.25 -7.93 -4.19
N ILE A 77 -10.27 -8.83 -4.38
CA ILE A 77 -10.20 -10.13 -3.67
C ILE A 77 -9.15 -10.06 -2.56
N VAL A 78 -7.97 -9.54 -2.88
CA VAL A 78 -6.83 -9.49 -1.96
C VAL A 78 -6.37 -8.05 -1.81
N ARG A 79 -6.24 -7.59 -0.57
CA ARG A 79 -5.60 -6.33 -0.25
C ARG A 79 -4.09 -6.46 -0.47
N ILE A 80 -3.52 -5.57 -1.28
CA ILE A 80 -2.09 -5.55 -1.57
C ILE A 80 -1.43 -4.64 -0.56
N ASP A 81 -0.88 -5.20 0.49
CA ASP A 81 -0.16 -4.50 1.55
C ASP A 81 1.03 -5.33 2.06
N MET A 82 1.78 -4.79 3.03
CA MET A 82 2.90 -5.53 3.61
C MET A 82 2.44 -6.77 4.39
N GLU A 83 1.20 -6.79 4.89
CA GLU A 83 0.64 -7.94 5.59
C GLU A 83 0.45 -9.12 4.63
N MET A 84 -0.08 -8.86 3.43
CA MET A 84 -0.15 -9.85 2.34
C MET A 84 1.24 -10.40 1.99
N PHE A 85 2.24 -9.53 1.83
CA PHE A 85 3.59 -9.98 1.50
C PHE A 85 4.16 -10.91 2.58
N MET A 86 4.01 -10.55 3.86
CA MET A 86 4.46 -11.36 4.99
C MET A 86 3.72 -12.70 5.10
N ALA A 87 2.48 -12.79 4.61
CA ALA A 87 1.72 -14.04 4.58
C ALA A 87 2.14 -14.97 3.44
N VAL A 88 2.73 -14.43 2.36
CA VAL A 88 3.24 -15.19 1.21
C VAL A 88 4.67 -15.69 1.42
N LEU A 89 5.45 -14.96 2.22
CA LEU A 89 6.84 -15.29 2.58
C LEU A 89 6.92 -16.45 3.57
#